data_AF-A0A2G6QKW1-F1
#
_entry.id   AF-A0A2G6QKW1-F1
#
_cell.length_a   1.000
_cell.length_b   1.000
_cell.length_c   1.000
_cell.angle_alpha   90.00
_cell.angle_beta   90.00
_cell.angle_gamma   90.00
#
_symmetry.space_group_name_H-M   'P 1'
#
loop_
_entity.id
_entity.type
_entity.pdbx_description
1 polymer ?
#
loop_
_entity_poly.entity_id
_entity_poly.type
_entity_poly.pdbx_seq_one_letter_code
_entity_poly.pdbx_strand_id
1 'polypeptide(L)' 'MTALGGEENVELVEALAETRVRVEVKDSSKVDVDALHRAGLPAAVEVSPGTWHLIAGLEAEQYGTAMNRRLASIA' A
#
# COMPACT_ATOMS: atom_id res chain seq x y z
N MET A 1 4.09 5.34 2.09
CA MET A 1 5.16 4.88 1.17
C MET A 1 6.34 4.28 1.93
N THR A 2 6.94 4.96 2.91
CA THR A 2 8.08 4.43 3.69
C THR A 2 7.83 3.04 4.30
N ALA A 3 6.64 2.80 4.88
CA ALA A 3 6.27 1.50 5.43
C ALA A 3 6.13 0.38 4.38
N LEU A 4 6.08 0.71 3.10
CA LEU A 4 6.11 -0.24 1.99
C LEU A 4 7.52 -0.42 1.42
N GLY A 5 8.56 0.07 2.10
CA GLY A 5 9.94 0.04 1.60
C GLY A 5 10.32 1.21 0.68
N GLY A 6 9.51 2.29 0.67
CA GLY A 6 9.74 3.45 -0.19
C GLY A 6 8.96 3.38 -1.51
N GLU A 7 8.90 4.51 -2.22
CA GLU A 7 8.23 4.62 -3.52
C GLU A 7 8.87 3.70 -4.58
N GLU A 8 10.18 3.52 -4.53
CA GLU A 8 10.91 2.65 -5.47
C GLU A 8 10.57 1.16 -5.35
N ASN A 9 10.02 0.75 -4.20
CA ASN A 9 9.62 -0.62 -3.93
C ASN A 9 8.19 -0.91 -4.39
N VAL A 10 7.38 0.11 -4.68
CA VAL A 10 5.96 -0.04 -5.06
C VAL A 10 5.83 0.05 -6.58
N GLU A 11 5.21 -0.95 -7.19
CA GLU A 11 5.02 -1.06 -8.64
C GLU A 11 3.61 -0.66 -9.07
N LEU A 12 2.62 -0.94 -8.22
CA LEU A 12 1.21 -0.73 -8.51
C LEU A 12 0.45 -0.33 -7.26
N VAL A 13 -0.55 0.54 -7.40
CA VAL A 13 -1.52 0.86 -6.35
C VAL A 13 -2.92 0.96 -6.94
N GLU A 14 -3.85 0.16 -6.41
CA GLU A 14 -5.25 0.12 -6.85
C GLU A 14 -6.20 0.07 -5.65
N ALA A 15 -7.22 0.93 -5.65
CA ALA A 15 -8.31 0.81 -4.69
C ALA A 15 -9.22 -0.37 -5.09
N LEU A 16 -9.50 -1.28 -4.15
CA LEU A 16 -10.32 -2.47 -4.35
C LEU A 16 -11.43 -2.57 -3.32
N ALA A 17 -12.60 -3.01 -3.78
CA ALA A 17 -13.73 -3.45 -2.95
C ALA A 17 -14.07 -2.47 -1.80
N GLU A 18 -14.04 -1.16 -2.12
CA GLU A 18 -14.36 0.00 -1.27
C GLU A 18 -13.48 0.23 -0.03
N THR A 19 -12.89 -0.82 0.53
CA THR A 19 -12.23 -0.78 1.84
C THR A 19 -10.77 -1.19 1.83
N ARG A 20 -10.23 -1.55 0.67
CA ARG A 20 -8.87 -2.07 0.52
C ARG A 20 -8.09 -1.28 -0.52
N VAL A 21 -6.79 -1.23 -0.32
CA VAL A 21 -5.83 -0.82 -1.34
C VAL A 21 -4.95 -2.03 -1.63
N ARG A 22 -4.97 -2.50 -2.89
CA ARG A 22 -3.98 -3.45 -3.38
C ARG A 22 -2.72 -2.68 -3.74
N VAL A 23 -1.60 -3.18 -3.26
CA VAL A 23 -0.28 -2.72 -3.68
C VAL A 23 0.55 -3.90 -4.15
N GLU A 24 1.26 -3.70 -5.25
CA GLU A 24 2.29 -4.63 -5.71
C GLU A 24 3.65 -4.03 -5.38
N VAL A 25 4.54 -4.85 -4.84
CA VAL A 25 5.88 -4.45 -4.40
C VAL A 25 6.95 -5.38 -4.97
N LYS A 26 8.13 -4.82 -5.22
CA LYS A 26 9.31 -5.56 -5.71
C LYS A 26 9.88 -6.51 -4.67
N ASP A 27 9.82 -6.11 -3.40
CA ASP A 27 10.40 -6.84 -2.28
C ASP A 27 9.50 -6.75 -1.04
N SER A 28 8.79 -7.85 -0.75
CA SER A 28 7.92 -7.97 0.43
C SER A 28 8.68 -7.91 1.75
N SER A 29 9.99 -8.20 1.78
CA SER A 29 10.77 -8.12 3.02
C SER A 29 10.96 -6.70 3.54
N LYS A 30 10.73 -5.69 2.68
CA LYS A 30 10.80 -4.27 3.04
C LYS A 30 9.47 -3.71 3.54
N VAL A 31 8.40 -4.51 3.53
CA VAL A 31 7.09 -4.08 4.03
C VAL A 31 7.08 -4.17 5.56
N ASP A 32 6.93 -3.02 6.22
CA ASP A 32 6.80 -2.91 7.67
C ASP A 32 5.31 -2.85 8.04
N VAL A 33 4.75 -4.02 8.37
CA VAL A 33 3.35 -4.18 8.75
C VAL A 33 3.01 -3.39 10.03
N ASP A 34 3.92 -3.32 10.98
CA ASP A 34 3.70 -2.58 12.22
C ASP A 34 3.67 -1.06 11.96
N ALA A 35 4.50 -0.56 11.05
CA ALA A 35 4.44 0.83 10.61
C ALA A 35 3.15 1.13 9.84
N LEU A 36 2.64 0.21 9.02
CA LEU A 36 1.34 0.34 8.36
C LEU A 36 0.20 0.43 9.39
N HIS A 37 0.22 -0.42 10.43
CA HIS A 37 -0.73 -0.34 11.54
C HIS A 37 -0.66 1.01 12.27
N ARG A 38 0.55 1.48 12.61
CA ARG A 38 0.74 2.81 13.24
C ARG A 38 0.28 3.97 12.35
N ALA A 39 0.30 3.79 11.04
CA ALA A 39 -0.17 4.77 10.07
C ALA A 39 -1.70 4.78 9.89
N GLY A 40 -2.44 3.95 10.65
CA GLY A 40 -3.90 3.96 10.67
C GLY A 40 -4.57 2.92 9.78
N LEU A 41 -3.80 2.05 9.12
CA LEU A 41 -4.36 0.91 8.38
C LEU A 41 -4.66 -0.22 9.37
N PRO A 42 -5.91 -0.68 9.56
CA PRO A 42 -6.22 -1.67 10.60
C PRO A 42 -5.58 -3.05 10.38
N ALA A 43 -5.25 -3.38 9.13
CA ALA A 43 -4.59 -4.63 8.78
C ALA A 43 -3.86 -4.51 7.44
N ALA A 44 -2.79 -5.28 7.27
CA ALA A 44 -2.13 -5.51 5.98
C ALA A 44 -1.80 -7.00 5.85
N VAL A 45 -2.06 -7.58 4.68
CA VAL A 45 -1.83 -9.00 4.41
C VAL A 45 -1.25 -9.21 3.03
N GLU A 46 -0.21 -10.03 2.95
CA GLU A 46 0.33 -10.53 1.68
C GLU A 46 -0.58 -11.67 1.18
N VAL A 47 -1.25 -11.45 0.04
CA VAL A 47 -2.21 -12.41 -0.52
C VAL A 47 -1.59 -13.31 -1.60
N SER A 48 -0.47 -12.85 -2.17
CA SER A 48 0.40 -13.59 -3.07
C SER A 48 1.80 -12.94 -3.00
N PRO A 49 2.87 -13.64 -3.42
CA PRO A 49 4.22 -13.07 -3.37
C PRO A 49 4.28 -11.70 -4.03
N GLY A 50 4.64 -10.67 -3.27
CA GLY A 50 4.74 -9.28 -3.73
C GLY A 50 3.42 -8.51 -3.81
N THR A 51 2.27 -9.13 -3.52
CA THR A 51 0.96 -8.47 -3.57
C THR A 51 0.35 -8.36 -2.18
N TRP A 52 0.08 -7.14 -1.76
CA TRP A 52 -0.47 -6.83 -0.45
C TRP A 52 -1.85 -6.21 -0.55
N HIS A 53 -2.76 -6.65 0.32
CA HIS A 53 -4.00 -5.96 0.60
C HIS A 53 -3.86 -5.15 1.88
N LEU A 54 -3.94 -3.84 1.76
CA LEU A 54 -4.01 -2.90 2.87
C LEU A 54 -5.48 -2.66 3.18
N ILE A 55 -5.92 -2.99 4.38
CA ILE A 55 -7.26 -2.64 4.84
C ILE A 55 -7.21 -1.18 5.28
N ALA A 56 -8.00 -0.34 4.64
CA ALA A 56 -8.00 1.11 4.84
C ALA A 56 -9.37 1.67 5.22
N GLY A 57 -10.42 0.82 5.25
CA GLY A 57 -11.78 1.28 5.49
C GLY A 57 -12.29 2.19 4.38
N LEU A 58 -13.29 3.03 4.66
CA LEU A 58 -13.95 3.89 3.66
C LEU A 58 -13.01 4.93 3.02
N GLU A 59 -11.80 5.09 3.55
CA GLU A 59 -10.76 5.98 3.03
C GLU A 59 -9.88 5.32 1.95
N ALA A 60 -10.13 4.05 1.58
CA ALA A 60 -9.27 3.31 0.67
C ALA A 60 -9.02 4.03 -0.67
N GLU A 61 -10.04 4.66 -1.24
CA GLU A 61 -9.91 5.46 -2.46
C GLU A 61 -9.00 6.68 -2.27
N GLN A 62 -9.10 7.35 -1.12
CA GLN A 62 -8.25 8.48 -0.77
C GLN A 62 -6.79 8.04 -0.60
N TYR A 63 -6.53 6.94 0.09
CA TYR A 63 -5.18 6.39 0.23
C TYR A 63 -4.61 6.00 -1.15
N GLY A 64 -5.36 5.26 -1.97
CA GLY A 64 -4.93 4.87 -3.31
C GLY A 64 -4.59 6.08 -4.18
N THR A 65 -5.44 7.11 -4.17
CA THR A 65 -5.21 8.36 -4.91
C THR A 65 -3.95 9.09 -4.43
N ALA A 66 -3.77 9.22 -3.11
CA ALA A 66 -2.61 9.89 -2.53
C ALA A 66 -1.31 9.15 -2.84
N MET A 67 -1.33 7.81 -2.79
CA MET A 67 -0.18 6.96 -3.10
C MET A 67 0.18 7.05 -4.59
N ASN A 68 -0.81 6.97 -5.48
CA ASN A 68 -0.58 7.13 -6.93
C ASN A 68 -0.01 8.52 -7.27
N ARG A 69 -0.48 9.58 -6.62
CA ARG A 69 0.11 10.92 -6.78
C ARG A 69 1.58 10.93 -6.36
N ARG A 70 1.93 10.23 -5.29
CA ARG A 70 3.32 10.15 -4.82
C ARG A 70 4.20 9.39 -5.81
N LEU A 71 3.72 8.28 -6.37
CA LEU A 71 4.41 7.52 -7.42
C LEU A 71 4.63 8.37 -8.68
N ALA A 72 3.61 9.12 -9.12
CA ALA A 72 3.74 10.01 -10.27
C ALA A 72 4.74 11.17 -10.05
N SER A 73 5.05 11.52 -8.80
CA SER A 73 5.99 12.61 -8.49
C SER A 73 7.48 12.22 -8.58
N ILE A 74 7.78 10.92 -8.72
CA ILE A 74 9.15 10.39 -8.77
C ILE A 74 9.49 9.73 -10.11
N ALA A 75 8.53 9.66 -11.04
CA ALA A 75 8.70 9.17 -12.41
C ALA A 75 9.14 10.31 -13.33
#